data_AF-A0A938MC81-F1
#
_entry.id   AF-A0A938MC81-F1
#
_cell.length_a   1.000
_cell.length_b   1.000
_cell.length_c   1.000
_cell.angle_alpha   90.00
_cell.angle_beta   90.00
_cell.angle_gamma   90.00
#
_symmetry.space_group_name_H-M   'P 1'
#
loop_
_entity.id
_entity.type
_entity.pdbx_description
1 polymer ?
#
loop_
_entity_poly.entity_id
_entity_poly.type
_entity_poly.pdbx_seq_one_letter_code
_entity_poly.pdbx_strand_id
1 'polypeptide(L)' 'MKQTRFPPGWDEERVQRVLAHYERQSEEEAVAEDEAAYEDENQTVMEIPNDLVPAVRELLAKRGA' A
#
# COMPACT_ATOMS: atom_id res chain seq x y z
N MET A 1 -18.84 3.81 20.23
CA MET A 1 -18.62 3.23 18.89
C MET A 1 -18.46 1.72 19.07
N LYS A 2 -19.20 0.89 18.33
CA LYS A 2 -18.92 -0.56 18.32
C LYS A 2 -17.54 -0.73 17.69
N GLN A 3 -16.58 -1.24 18.45
CA GLN A 3 -15.31 -1.65 17.87
C GLN A 3 -15.61 -2.86 16.98
N THR A 4 -15.63 -2.63 15.67
CA THR A 4 -15.56 -3.72 14.70
C THR A 4 -14.16 -4.30 14.81
N ARG A 5 -14.04 -5.64 14.76
CA ARG A 5 -12.72 -6.31 14.79
C ARG A 5 -11.82 -5.84 13.64
N PHE A 6 -12.42 -5.30 12.57
CA PHE A 6 -11.74 -4.87 11.36
C PHE A 6 -12.07 -3.41 10.99
N PRO A 7 -11.14 -2.72 10.31
CA PRO A 7 -11.37 -1.38 9.77
C PRO A 7 -12.45 -1.37 8.67
N PRO A 8 -13.00 -0.19 8.31
CA PRO A 8 -13.97 -0.08 7.22
C PRO A 8 -13.45 -0.69 5.91
N GLY A 9 -14.28 -1.50 5.26
CA GLY A 9 -13.91 -2.21 4.01
C GLY A 9 -13.09 -3.49 4.21
N TRP A 10 -12.89 -3.92 5.46
CA TRP A 10 -12.23 -5.18 5.80
C TRP A 10 -13.20 -6.13 6.50
N ASP A 11 -13.26 -7.36 6.00
CA ASP A 11 -13.94 -8.48 6.61
C ASP A 11 -12.96 -9.62 6.90
N GLU A 12 -13.42 -10.66 7.60
CA GLU A 12 -12.59 -11.80 7.95
C GLU A 12 -12.08 -12.54 6.73
N GLU A 13 -12.90 -12.66 5.68
CA GLU A 13 -12.52 -13.36 4.46
C GLU A 13 -11.35 -12.67 3.75
N ARG A 14 -11.42 -11.34 3.63
CA ARG A 14 -10.32 -10.52 3.09
C ARG A 14 -9.06 -10.68 3.91
N VAL A 15 -9.17 -10.63 5.24
CA VAL A 15 -8.01 -10.83 6.13
C VAL A 15 -7.39 -12.21 5.92
N GLN A 16 -8.19 -13.27 5.89
CA GLN A 16 -7.70 -14.63 5.68
C GLN A 16 -7.02 -14.81 4.31
N ARG A 17 -7.56 -14.22 3.23
CA ARG A 17 -6.92 -14.26 1.90
C ARG A 17 -5.56 -13.56 1.89
N VAL A 18 -5.46 -12.41 2.54
CA VAL A 18 -4.20 -11.64 2.65
C VAL A 18 -3.17 -12.42 3.45
N LEU A 19 -3.55 -12.98 4.61
CA LEU A 19 -2.66 -13.81 5.42
C LEU A 19 -2.16 -15.01 4.64
N ALA A 20 -3.07 -15.76 4.02
CA ALA A 20 -2.70 -16.95 3.27
C ALA A 20 -1.81 -16.63 2.05
N HIS A 21 -1.88 -15.43 1.48
CA HIS A 21 -1.00 -15.00 0.39
C HIS A 21 0.42 -14.76 0.91
N TYR A 22 0.58 -13.90 1.93
CA TYR A 22 1.89 -13.57 2.49
C TYR A 22 2.56 -14.75 3.21
N GLU A 23 1.81 -15.66 3.84
CA GLU A 23 2.36 -16.88 4.45
C GLU A 23 2.96 -17.86 3.44
N ARG A 24 2.52 -17.81 2.17
CA ARG A 24 2.99 -18.69 1.08
C ARG A 24 3.98 -18.00 0.15
N GLN A 25 4.18 -16.70 0.30
CA GLN A 25 5.10 -15.93 -0.52
C GLN A 25 6.54 -16.35 -0.24
N SER A 26 7.29 -16.62 -1.30
CA SER A 26 8.74 -16.85 -1.22
C SER A 26 9.50 -15.54 -1.07
N GLU A 27 10.75 -15.61 -0.59
CA GLU A 27 11.61 -14.43 -0.48
C GLU A 27 11.80 -13.73 -1.84
N GLU A 28 11.92 -14.51 -2.93
CA GLU A 28 12.06 -13.97 -4.28
C GLU A 28 10.79 -13.22 -4.74
N GLU A 29 9.61 -13.77 -4.45
CA GLU A 29 8.34 -13.10 -4.76
C GLU A 29 8.13 -11.83 -3.92
N ALA A 30 8.57 -11.81 -2.67
CA ALA A 30 8.51 -10.61 -1.83
C ALA A 30 9.42 -9.50 -2.37
N VAL A 31 10.64 -9.85 -2.80
CA VAL A 31 11.57 -8.90 -3.44
C VAL A 31 10.99 -8.39 -4.76
N ALA A 32 10.41 -9.27 -5.59
CA ALA A 32 9.80 -8.88 -6.85
C ALA A 32 8.58 -7.94 -6.64
N GLU A 33 7.78 -8.13 -5.59
CA GLU A 33 6.68 -7.21 -5.24
C GLU A 33 7.21 -5.82 -4.87
N ASP A 34 8.28 -5.76 -4.09
CA ASP A 34 8.93 -4.50 -3.70
C ASP A 34 9.59 -3.78 -4.90
N GLU A 35 10.20 -4.53 -5.83
CA GLU A 35 10.83 -3.99 -7.04
C GLU A 35 9.80 -3.54 -8.09
N ALA A 36 8.69 -4.27 -8.25
CA ALA A 36 7.63 -3.94 -9.19
C ALA A 36 7.00 -2.56 -8.93
N ALA A 37 7.02 -2.08 -7.69
CA ALA A 37 6.59 -0.72 -7.36
C ALA A 37 7.43 0.37 -8.07
N TYR A 38 8.67 0.06 -8.46
CA TYR A 38 9.56 0.95 -9.21
C TYR A 38 9.46 0.77 -10.73
N GLU A 39 8.81 -0.30 -11.19
CA GLU A 39 8.65 -0.63 -12.62
C GLU A 39 7.34 -0.10 -13.22
N ASP A 40 6.40 0.39 -12.41
CA ASP A 40 5.15 0.98 -12.92
C ASP A 40 5.44 2.27 -13.71
N GLU A 41 5.33 2.19 -15.04
CA GLU A 41 5.53 3.31 -15.97
C GLU A 41 4.55 4.47 -15.75
N ASN A 42 3.45 4.27 -15.03
CA ASN A 42 2.49 5.33 -14.68
C ASN A 42 2.87 6.10 -13.42
N GLN A 43 3.88 5.64 -12.68
CA GLN A 43 4.34 6.25 -11.44
C GLN A 43 5.80 6.65 -11.54
N THR A 44 6.23 7.50 -10.62
CA THR A 44 7.63 7.94 -10.55
C THR A 44 8.01 8.04 -9.09
N VAL A 45 9.14 7.41 -8.74
CA VAL A 45 9.71 7.51 -7.40
C VAL A 45 10.66 8.69 -7.34
N MET A 46 10.46 9.56 -6.35
CA MET A 46 11.32 10.72 -6.12
C MET A 46 11.55 10.92 -4.62
N GLU A 47 12.75 11.35 -4.26
CA GLU A 47 13.04 11.78 -2.89
C GLU A 47 12.30 13.07 -2.56
N ILE A 48 11.69 13.11 -1.36
CA ILE A 48 10.98 14.29 -0.86
C ILE A 48 11.47 14.56 0.56
N PRO A 49 11.95 15.78 0.86
CA PRO A 49 12.21 16.20 2.23
C PRO A 49 11.00 15.96 3.15
N ASN A 50 11.23 15.38 4.33
CA ASN A 50 10.15 14.93 5.22
C ASN A 50 9.14 16.04 5.58
N ASP A 51 9.61 17.28 5.70
CA ASP A 51 8.80 18.47 5.98
C ASP A 51 7.83 18.83 4.84
N LEU A 52 8.12 18.39 3.61
CA LEU A 52 7.28 18.62 2.43
C LEU A 52 6.26 17.49 2.17
N VAL A 53 6.41 16.33 2.82
CA VAL A 53 5.51 15.17 2.63
C VAL A 53 4.03 15.52 2.82
N PRO A 54 3.60 16.30 3.85
CA PRO A 54 2.20 16.67 4.00
C PRO A 54 1.64 17.46 2.81
N ALA A 55 2.44 18.40 2.27
CA ALA A 55 2.03 19.24 1.15
C ALA A 55 1.89 18.43 -0.15
N VAL A 56 2.81 17.49 -0.40
CA VAL A 56 2.73 16.60 -1.56
C VAL A 56 1.52 15.68 -1.45
N ARG A 57 1.24 15.11 -0.27
CA ARG A 57 0.04 14.27 -0.05
C ARG A 57 -1.25 15.03 -0.33
N GLU A 58 -1.35 16.28 0.12
CA GLU A 58 -2.52 17.12 -0.14
C GLU A 58 -2.70 17.39 -1.64
N LEU A 59 -1.60 17.64 -2.36
CA LEU A 59 -1.62 17.84 -3.81
C LEU A 59 -2.13 16.60 -4.55
N LEU A 60 -1.65 15.40 -4.19
CA LEU A 60 -2.09 14.13 -4.79
C LEU A 60 -3.58 13.89 -4.57
N ALA A 61 -4.05 14.05 -3.33
CA ALA A 61 -5.47 13.89 -2.98
C ALA A 61 -6.39 14.82 -3.80
N LYS A 62 -5.96 16.06 -4.07
CA LYS A 62 -6.72 17.01 -4.91
C LYS A 62 -6.81 16.59 -6.37
N ARG A 63 -5.83 15.82 -6.87
CA ARG A 63 -5.78 15.35 -8.26
C ARG A 63 -6.47 14.01 -8.47
N GLY A 64 -6.96 13.38 -7.40
CA GLY A 64 -7.59 12.06 -7.47
C GLY A 64 -6.59 10.93 -7.75
N ALA A 65 -5.31 11.17 -7.46
CA ALA A 65 -4.25 10.16 -7.42
C ALA A 65 -4.21 9.51 -6.04
#